data_AF-A0A8T3P5P6-F1
#
_entry.id   AF-A0A8T3P5P6-F1
#
_cell.length_a   1.000
_cell.length_b   1.000
_cell.length_c   1.000
_cell.angle_alpha   90.00
_cell.angle_beta   90.00
_cell.angle_gamma   90.00
#
_symmetry.space_group_name_H-M   'P 1'
#
loop_
_entity.id
_entity.type
_entity.pdbx_description
1 polymer ?
#
loop_
_entity_poly.entity_id
_entity_poly.type
_entity_poly.pdbx_seq_one_letter_code
_entity_poly.pdbx_strand_id
1 'polypeptide(L)'
;MTSARAARQVAKVDVEVVTIDVSREHDPSRDIERRTGIRDASPQAVLIDKGVAVWSASHSSIDRSSIERALKSSVAIRRQVRAVVD
;
A
#
# COMPACT_ATOMS: atom_id res chain seq x y z
N MET A 1 -13.44 -8.68 6.93
CA MET A 1 -13.74 -7.38 6.30
C MET A 1 -13.86 -7.59 4.80
N THR A 2 -14.78 -6.94 4.08
CA THR A 2 -14.96 -7.13 2.62
C THR A 2 -14.08 -6.16 1.80
N SER A 3 -13.78 -6.52 0.54
CA SER A 3 -13.09 -5.66 -0.45
C SER A 3 -13.79 -4.31 -0.66
N ALA A 4 -15.13 -4.31 -0.70
CA ALA A 4 -15.93 -3.09 -0.80
C ALA A 4 -15.68 -2.11 0.37
N ARG A 5 -15.45 -2.61 1.58
CA ARG A 5 -15.11 -1.75 2.73
C ARG A 5 -13.69 -1.22 2.65
N ALA A 6 -12.72 -2.02 2.18
CA ALA A 6 -11.35 -1.56 1.93
C ALA A 6 -11.33 -0.42 0.90
N ALA A 7 -12.04 -0.61 -0.22
CA ALA A 7 -12.16 0.41 -1.27
C ALA A 7 -12.71 1.75 -0.71
N ARG A 8 -13.72 1.71 0.17
CA ARG A 8 -14.24 2.93 0.83
C ARG A 8 -13.26 3.61 1.77
N GLN A 9 -12.31 2.89 2.36
CA GLN A 9 -11.28 3.50 3.21
C GLN A 9 -10.22 4.17 2.35
N VAL A 10 -9.82 3.50 1.27
CA VAL A 10 -8.83 4.00 0.32
C VAL A 10 -9.37 5.19 -0.47
N ALA A 11 -10.65 5.21 -0.85
CA ALA A 11 -11.27 6.36 -1.54
C ALA A 11 -11.35 7.65 -0.69
N LYS A 12 -11.01 7.60 0.60
CA LYS A 12 -11.01 8.77 1.50
C LYS A 12 -9.63 9.42 1.63
N VAL A 13 -8.60 8.86 1.01
CA VAL A 13 -7.26 9.44 1.00
C VAL A 13 -7.01 10.15 -0.32
N ASP A 14 -6.35 11.30 -0.25
CA ASP A 14 -6.08 12.17 -1.40
C ASP A 14 -4.76 11.76 -2.08
N VAL A 15 -4.75 10.56 -2.65
CA VAL A 15 -3.61 10.01 -3.41
C VAL A 15 -4.13 9.17 -4.58
N GLU A 16 -3.30 9.03 -5.61
CA GLU A 16 -3.58 8.11 -6.70
C GLU A 16 -3.55 6.65 -6.18
N VAL A 17 -4.59 5.90 -6.51
CA VAL A 17 -4.76 4.52 -6.07
C VAL A 17 -4.97 3.65 -7.30
N VAL A 18 -4.08 2.68 -7.47
CA VAL A 18 -4.25 1.60 -8.46
C VAL A 18 -4.90 0.42 -7.76
N THR A 19 -6.03 -0.05 -8.30
CA THR A 19 -6.73 -1.25 -7.79
C THR A 19 -6.50 -2.41 -8.75
N ILE A 20 -6.11 -3.56 -8.21
CA ILE A 20 -5.93 -4.80 -8.97
C ILE A 20 -6.98 -5.81 -8.48
N ASP A 21 -7.77 -6.35 -9.40
CA ASP A 21 -8.75 -7.40 -9.10
C ASP A 21 -8.11 -8.78 -9.31
N VAL A 22 -7.57 -9.33 -8.23
CA VAL A 22 -6.92 -10.66 -8.21
C VAL A 22 -7.86 -11.82 -8.51
N SER A 23 -9.19 -11.61 -8.54
CA SER A 23 -10.14 -12.67 -8.93
C SER A 23 -10.22 -12.87 -10.44
N ARG A 24 -9.76 -11.89 -11.22
CA ARG A 24 -9.80 -11.88 -12.69
C ARG A 24 -8.44 -12.17 -13.32
N GLU A 25 -7.39 -12.22 -12.51
CA GLU A 25 -6.01 -12.37 -12.95
C GLU A 25 -5.37 -13.52 -12.18
N HIS A 26 -4.82 -14.51 -12.88
CA HIS A 26 -4.37 -15.78 -12.27
C HIS A 26 -3.00 -15.71 -11.57
N ASP A 27 -2.23 -14.62 -11.75
CA ASP A 27 -0.81 -14.53 -11.35
C ASP A 27 -0.36 -13.26 -10.57
N PRO A 28 -1.13 -12.14 -10.44
CA PRO A 28 -0.58 -10.91 -9.88
C PRO A 28 -0.25 -11.03 -8.39
N SER A 29 -0.91 -11.91 -7.65
CA SER A 29 -0.60 -12.15 -6.23
C SER A 29 0.82 -12.72 -6.04
N ARG A 30 1.21 -13.70 -6.84
CA ARG A 30 2.56 -14.27 -6.82
C ARG A 30 3.60 -13.25 -7.27
N ASP A 31 3.27 -12.43 -8.26
CA ASP A 31 4.16 -11.37 -8.74
C ASP A 31 4.38 -10.29 -7.67
N ILE A 32 3.33 -9.88 -6.98
CA ILE A 32 3.40 -8.94 -5.86
C ILE A 32 4.23 -9.54 -4.73
N GLU A 33 3.97 -10.78 -4.31
CA GLU A 33 4.77 -11.49 -3.30
C GLU A 33 6.26 -11.52 -3.67
N ARG A 34 6.59 -11.92 -4.91
CA ARG A 34 8.00 -11.98 -5.37
C ARG A 34 8.68 -10.62 -5.40
N ARG A 35 7.97 -9.57 -5.82
CA ARG A 35 8.55 -8.22 -5.99
C ARG A 35 8.62 -7.43 -4.70
N THR A 36 7.70 -7.70 -3.76
CA THR A 36 7.56 -6.90 -2.54
C THR A 36 7.96 -7.66 -1.28
N GLY A 37 8.04 -9.00 -1.32
CA GLY A 37 8.25 -9.86 -0.15
C GLY A 37 7.03 -9.93 0.79
N ILE A 38 5.92 -9.27 0.44
CA ILE A 38 4.72 -9.23 1.27
C ILE A 38 3.82 -10.39 0.90
N ARG A 39 3.48 -11.24 1.87
CA ARG A 39 2.55 -12.36 1.70
C ARG A 39 1.18 -11.88 1.22
N ASP A 40 0.60 -12.62 0.29
CA ASP A 40 -0.69 -12.35 -0.32
C ASP A 40 -1.82 -12.45 0.72
N ALA A 41 -2.72 -11.48 0.64
CA ALA A 41 -3.94 -11.44 1.42
C ALA A 41 -4.99 -10.66 0.62
N SER A 42 -6.26 -11.08 0.67
CA SER A 42 -7.33 -10.33 0.00
C SER A 42 -8.46 -9.99 0.97
N PRO A 43 -8.82 -8.70 1.15
CA PRO A 43 -8.21 -7.51 0.54
C PRO A 43 -6.88 -7.10 1.18
N GLN A 44 -5.97 -6.53 0.37
CA GLN A 44 -4.67 -5.98 0.79
C GLN A 44 -4.41 -4.62 0.11
N ALA A 45 -3.71 -3.75 0.84
CA ALA A 45 -3.19 -2.49 0.34
C ALA A 45 -1.69 -2.44 0.57
N VAL A 46 -0.94 -1.97 -0.41
CA VAL A 46 0.52 -1.80 -0.35
C VAL A 46 0.85 -0.39 -0.80
N LEU A 47 1.68 0.31 -0.02
CA LEU A 47 2.27 1.58 -0.43
C LEU A 47 3.63 1.31 -1.05
N ILE A 48 3.78 1.68 -2.32
CA ILE A 48 5.04 1.57 -3.06
C ILE A 48 5.67 2.97 -3.16
N ASP A 49 6.93 3.09 -2.75
CA ASP A 49 7.75 4.28 -2.96
C ASP A 49 9.02 3.89 -3.73
N LYS A 50 9.27 4.55 -4.87
CA LYS A 50 10.39 4.25 -5.79
C LYS A 50 10.57 2.75 -6.11
N GLY A 51 9.46 2.02 -6.27
CA GLY A 51 9.48 0.59 -6.58
C GLY A 51 9.67 -0.32 -5.37
N VAL A 52 9.78 0.22 -4.16
CA VAL A 52 9.91 -0.54 -2.91
C VAL A 52 8.62 -0.45 -2.10
N ALA A 53 8.16 -1.59 -1.57
CA ALA A 53 7.04 -1.60 -0.64
C ALA A 53 7.50 -1.05 0.73
N VAL A 54 6.91 0.08 1.14
CA VAL A 54 7.27 0.77 2.39
C VAL A 54 6.20 0.60 3.48
N TRP A 55 5.01 0.12 3.11
CA TRP A 55 3.94 -0.20 4.03
C TRP A 55 2.97 -1.19 3.40
N SER A 56 2.33 -2.02 4.23
CA SER A 56 1.24 -2.89 3.80
C SER A 56 0.22 -3.09 4.92
N ALA A 57 -1.04 -3.29 4.55
CA ALA A 57 -2.09 -3.75 5.44
C ALA A 57 -3.07 -4.68 4.72
N SER A 58 -3.76 -5.52 5.48
CA SER A 58 -4.82 -6.39 4.95
C SER A 58 -6.06 -6.32 5.84
N HIS A 59 -7.21 -6.68 5.26
CA HIS A 59 -8.48 -6.77 5.99
C HIS A 59 -8.75 -5.51 6.83
N SER A 60 -9.14 -5.66 8.09
CA SER A 60 -9.50 -4.56 9.01
C SER A 60 -8.39 -3.55 9.25
N SER A 61 -7.14 -3.90 8.96
CA SER A 61 -6.00 -2.98 9.09
C SER A 61 -5.90 -2.00 7.92
N ILE A 62 -6.68 -2.20 6.85
CA ILE A 62 -6.85 -1.19 5.79
C ILE A 62 -7.85 -0.15 6.27
N ASP A 63 -7.34 0.88 6.91
CA ASP A 63 -8.13 1.98 7.44
C ASP A 63 -7.52 3.32 7.03
N ARG A 64 -8.36 4.35 6.89
CA ARG A 64 -7.91 5.67 6.46
C ARG A 64 -6.75 6.19 7.31
N SER A 65 -6.81 6.00 8.63
CA SER A 65 -5.81 6.56 9.55
C SER A 65 -4.45 5.87 9.41
N SER A 66 -4.41 4.56 9.15
CA SER A 66 -3.16 3.84 8.91
C SER A 66 -2.55 4.22 7.56
N ILE A 67 -3.37 4.39 6.52
CA ILE A 67 -2.92 4.86 5.21
C ILE A 67 -2.33 6.27 5.33
N GLU A 68 -3.03 7.21 5.98
CA GLU A 68 -2.52 8.58 6.17
C GLU A 68 -1.24 8.62 7.00
N ARG A 69 -1.10 7.76 8.02
CA ARG A 69 0.16 7.62 8.78
C ARG A 69 1.28 7.11 7.87
N ALA A 70 1.03 6.08 7.07
CA ALA A 70 2.02 5.54 6.14
C ALA A 70 2.48 6.59 5.12
N LEU A 71 1.55 7.37 4.56
CA LEU A 71 1.85 8.47 3.64
C LEU A 71 2.69 9.56 4.31
N LYS A 72 2.32 10.00 5.53
CA LYS A 72 3.11 10.98 6.29
C LYS A 72 4.52 10.46 6.59
N SER A 73 4.65 9.20 6.98
CA SER A 73 5.95 8.57 7.23
C SER A 73 6.81 8.52 5.97
N SER A 74 6.26 8.14 4.82
CA SER A 74 7.00 8.15 3.54
C SER A 74 7.48 9.56 3.17
N VAL A 75 6.63 10.59 3.33
CA VAL A 75 7.04 11.99 3.11
C VAL A 75 8.09 12.45 4.13
N ALA A 76 7.97 12.07 5.39
CA ALA A 76 8.92 12.41 6.44
C ALA A 76 10.30 11.76 6.20
N ILE A 77 10.32 10.48 5.80
CA ILE A 77 11.54 9.77 5.37
C ILE A 77 12.24 10.58 4.26
N ARG A 78 11.49 11.09 3.27
CA ARG A 78 12.07 11.94 2.21
C ARG A 78 12.64 13.26 2.71
N ARG A 79 12.04 13.89 3.73
CA ARG A 79 12.57 15.12 4.34
C ARG A 79 13.85 14.86 5.13
N GLN A 80 13.94 13.72 5.81
CA GLN A 80 15.14 13.32 6.57
C GLN A 80 16.28 12.85 5.66
N VAL A 81 15.98 12.09 4.60
CA VAL A 81 16.97 11.60 3.62
C VAL A 81 17.49 12.72 2.69
N ARG A 82 16.82 13.89 2.64
CA ARG A 82 17.33 15.04 1.87
C ARG A 82 18.56 15.71 2.48
N ALA A 83 18.97 15.34 3.69
CA ALA A 83 20.26 15.68 4.26
C ALA A 83 21.27 14.55 3.94
N VAL A 84 21.75 14.53 2.69
CA VAL A 84 23.03 13.91 2.35
C VAL A 84 24.00 15.08 2.21
N VAL A 85 24.97 15.14 3.11
CA VAL A 85 26.05 16.12 3.11
C VAL A 85 27.28 15.41 2.52
N ASP A 86 27.95 16.13 1.61
CA ASP A 86 29.02 15.78 0.67
C ASP A 86 28.66 14.88 -0.53
#